data_AF-A0A7J9HCT4-F1
#
_entry.id   AF-A0A7J9HCT4-F1
#
_cell.length_a   1.000
_cell.length_b   1.000
_cell.length_c   1.000
_cell.angle_alpha   90.00
_cell.angle_beta   90.00
_cell.angle_gamma   90.00
#
_symmetry.space_group_name_H-M   'P 1'
#
loop_
_entity.id
_entity.type
_entity.pdbx_description
1 polymer ?
#
loop_
_entity_poly.entity_id
_entity_poly.type
_entity_poly.pdbx_seq_one_letter_code
_entity_poly.pdbx_strand_id
1 'polypeptide(L)'
;MQIYFKKKKTGGISFNSTLPLTHVDEKLCYQILHEYKIHNAEVLFREDATVDDLIDVIEGNRKYIKCVYVYNKIDVIGIDDVDKLARQPNSVVISCNLKAYRLLSKMWEEMGLVRVYTKPQGQQPDFSDPVVLSADRGGCSVEDFCNHIHRSLIKDVKYVLVWGSSARHYPQHCGLGHSLQDEDVVQIVKKKEKEEGGRGRFKSHTTGPARISDREKKAPLKT
;
A
#
# COMPACT_ATOMS: atom_id res chain seq x y z
N MET A 1 8.01 7.13 -13.71
CA MET A 1 7.28 8.06 -14.59
C MET A 1 6.29 8.90 -13.79
N GLN A 2 6.35 10.22 -13.97
CA GLN A 2 5.49 11.22 -13.33
C GLN A 2 4.76 12.10 -14.35
N ILE A 3 4.30 11.51 -15.47
CA ILE A 3 3.39 12.18 -16.40
C ILE A 3 1.95 11.96 -15.92
N TYR A 4 1.23 13.06 -15.74
CA TYR A 4 -0.20 13.01 -15.47
C TYR A 4 -0.98 13.21 -16.76
N PHE A 5 -1.78 12.22 -17.11
CA PHE A 5 -2.62 12.23 -18.31
C PHE A 5 -4.09 12.06 -17.92
N LYS A 6 -4.95 12.99 -18.37
CA LYS A 6 -6.39 12.92 -18.17
C LYS A 6 -7.15 13.30 -19.43
N LYS A 7 -7.92 12.35 -19.97
CA LYS A 7 -8.82 12.61 -21.11
C LYS A 7 -10.00 13.48 -20.68
N LYS A 8 -10.27 14.55 -21.44
CA LYS A 8 -11.40 15.47 -21.23
C LYS A 8 -12.50 15.21 -22.27
N LYS A 9 -13.73 15.67 -21.98
CA LYS A 9 -14.84 15.60 -22.95
C LYS A 9 -14.79 16.75 -23.96
N THR A 10 -14.34 17.92 -23.53
CA THR A 10 -14.23 19.17 -24.30
C THR A 10 -13.05 20.00 -23.78
N GLY A 11 -12.61 21.00 -24.55
CA GLY A 11 -11.60 21.97 -24.11
C GLY A 11 -10.22 21.85 -24.77
N GLY A 12 -10.08 21.03 -25.81
CA GLY A 12 -8.81 20.85 -26.52
C GLY A 12 -7.77 20.10 -25.71
N ILE A 13 -6.52 20.13 -26.20
CA ILE A 13 -5.37 19.57 -25.50
C ILE A 13 -4.73 20.68 -24.67
N SER A 14 -4.58 20.46 -23.36
CA SER A 14 -3.88 21.37 -22.47
C SER A 14 -2.54 20.75 -22.09
N PHE A 15 -1.47 21.42 -22.48
CA PHE A 15 -0.08 21.02 -22.21
C PHE A 15 0.48 21.88 -21.09
N ASN A 16 0.92 21.24 -20.00
CA ASN A 16 1.60 21.91 -18.89
C ASN A 16 2.90 21.17 -18.58
N SER A 17 3.97 21.89 -18.27
CA SER A 17 5.22 21.30 -17.79
C SER A 17 5.74 22.03 -16.55
N THR A 18 6.26 21.25 -15.61
CA THR A 18 6.89 21.76 -14.38
C THR A 18 8.38 22.05 -14.61
N LEU A 19 8.99 21.42 -15.62
CA LEU A 19 10.40 21.50 -15.97
C LEU A 19 10.56 21.86 -17.45
N PRO A 20 11.68 22.47 -17.86
CA PRO A 20 11.98 22.60 -19.28
C PRO A 20 12.18 21.21 -19.89
N LEU A 21 11.43 20.90 -20.94
CA LEU A 21 11.49 19.63 -21.65
C LEU A 21 12.54 19.73 -22.77
N THR A 22 13.43 18.75 -22.86
CA THR A 22 14.46 18.71 -23.92
C THR A 22 14.07 17.79 -25.06
N HIS A 23 13.23 16.79 -24.78
CA HIS A 23 12.90 15.72 -25.72
C HIS A 23 11.49 15.82 -26.33
N VAL A 24 10.58 16.58 -25.72
CA VAL A 24 9.17 16.67 -26.14
C VAL A 24 8.73 18.11 -26.27
N ASP A 25 8.31 18.46 -27.48
CA ASP A 25 7.67 19.74 -27.79
C ASP A 25 6.15 19.64 -27.73
N GLU A 26 5.49 20.79 -27.47
CA GLU A 26 4.04 20.89 -27.50
C GLU A 26 3.46 20.38 -28.83
N LYS A 27 3.99 20.82 -29.98
CA LYS A 27 3.52 20.38 -31.30
C LYS A 27 3.57 18.86 -31.49
N LEU A 28 4.65 18.23 -31.02
CA LEU A 28 4.84 16.79 -31.11
C LEU A 28 3.82 16.04 -30.23
N CYS A 29 3.59 16.53 -29.02
CA CYS A 29 2.56 16.00 -28.12
C CYS A 29 1.16 16.07 -28.76
N TYR A 30 0.81 17.18 -29.42
CA TYR A 30 -0.44 17.30 -30.16
C TYR A 30 -0.54 16.28 -31.31
N GLN A 31 0.53 16.10 -32.10
CA GLN A 31 0.55 15.14 -33.20
C GLN A 31 0.30 13.71 -32.71
N ILE A 32 1.01 13.29 -31.65
CA ILE A 32 0.85 11.97 -31.03
C ILE A 32 -0.59 11.78 -30.55
N LEU A 33 -1.14 12.73 -29.79
CA LEU A 33 -2.51 12.61 -29.27
C LEU A 33 -3.57 12.57 -30.38
N HIS A 34 -3.36 13.32 -31.47
CA HIS A 34 -4.24 13.26 -32.65
C HIS A 34 -4.19 11.90 -33.35
N GLU A 35 -3.02 11.27 -33.46
CA GLU A 35 -2.86 9.93 -34.02
C GLU A 35 -3.62 8.87 -33.20
N TYR A 36 -3.58 8.99 -31.86
CA TYR A 36 -4.39 8.18 -30.95
C TYR A 36 -5.89 8.55 -30.93
N LYS A 37 -6.35 9.46 -31.80
CA LYS A 37 -7.75 9.96 -31.88
C LYS A 37 -8.21 10.64 -30.58
N ILE A 38 -7.31 11.30 -29.87
CA ILE A 38 -7.56 12.03 -28.63
C ILE A 38 -7.48 13.53 -28.90
N HIS A 39 -8.63 14.19 -29.02
CA HIS A 39 -8.71 15.62 -29.32
C HIS A 39 -8.84 16.51 -28.07
N ASN A 40 -9.18 15.91 -26.92
CA ASN A 40 -9.40 16.62 -25.66
C ASN A 40 -8.68 15.90 -24.53
N ALA A 41 -7.60 16.49 -24.00
CA ALA A 41 -6.80 15.90 -22.94
C ALA A 41 -6.07 16.97 -22.12
N GLU A 42 -5.69 16.62 -20.90
CA GLU A 42 -4.78 17.39 -20.07
C GLU A 42 -3.55 16.54 -19.82
N VAL A 43 -2.39 17.06 -20.24
CA VAL A 43 -1.10 16.41 -20.06
C VAL A 43 -0.22 17.32 -19.23
N LEU A 44 0.24 16.81 -18.09
CA LEU A 44 1.15 17.50 -17.20
C LEU A 44 2.44 16.69 -17.07
N PHE A 45 3.55 17.28 -17.50
CA PHE A 45 4.88 16.74 -17.34
C PHE A 45 5.50 17.24 -16.04
N ARG A 46 5.94 16.31 -15.18
CA ARG A 46 6.69 16.62 -13.94
C ARG A 46 8.16 16.23 -14.00
N GLU A 47 8.60 15.66 -15.11
CA GLU A 47 9.98 15.22 -15.38
C GLU A 47 10.30 15.44 -16.86
N ASP A 48 11.59 15.40 -17.22
CA ASP A 48 12.03 15.45 -18.62
C ASP A 48 11.77 14.10 -19.28
N ALA A 49 10.59 13.96 -19.88
CA ALA A 49 10.11 12.71 -20.45
C ALA A 49 10.36 12.63 -21.96
N THR A 50 10.55 11.41 -22.45
CA THR A 50 10.69 11.12 -23.88
C THR A 50 9.33 10.90 -24.56
N VAL A 51 9.35 10.80 -25.88
CA VAL A 51 8.16 10.46 -26.67
C VAL A 51 7.62 9.07 -26.30
N ASP A 52 8.51 8.10 -26.10
CA ASP A 52 8.13 6.73 -25.74
C ASP A 52 7.46 6.70 -24.36
N ASP A 53 7.95 7.49 -23.41
CA ASP A 53 7.34 7.64 -22.09
C ASP A 53 5.88 8.16 -22.22
N LEU A 54 5.65 9.18 -23.04
CA LEU A 54 4.31 9.70 -23.29
C LEU A 54 3.38 8.62 -23.88
N ILE A 55 3.89 7.84 -24.84
CA ILE A 55 3.14 6.74 -25.46
C ILE A 55 2.80 5.67 -24.42
N ASP A 56 3.76 5.29 -23.57
CA ASP A 56 3.56 4.29 -22.53
C ASP A 56 2.43 4.69 -21.56
N VAL A 57 2.30 5.98 -21.23
CA VAL A 57 1.21 6.52 -20.39
C VAL A 57 -0.13 6.58 -21.11
N ILE A 58 -0.14 6.88 -22.41
CA ILE A 58 -1.37 6.90 -23.22
C ILE A 58 -1.94 5.48 -23.37
N GLU A 59 -1.07 4.49 -23.61
CA GLU A 59 -1.48 3.10 -23.76
C GLU A 59 -1.95 2.50 -22.44
N GLY A 60 -1.31 2.85 -21.31
CA GLY A 60 -1.72 2.45 -19.96
C GLY A 60 -1.74 0.93 -19.68
N ASN A 61 -1.37 0.11 -20.66
CA ASN A 61 -1.34 -1.36 -20.59
C ASN A 61 0.07 -1.91 -20.31
N ARG A 62 1.08 -1.04 -20.20
CA ARG A 62 2.46 -1.47 -19.98
C ARG A 62 2.72 -1.74 -18.51
N LYS A 63 3.32 -2.90 -18.25
CA LYS A 63 3.76 -3.29 -16.90
C LYS A 63 5.26 -3.12 -16.83
N TYR A 64 5.71 -2.12 -16.06
CA TYR A 64 7.12 -1.97 -15.75
C TYR A 64 7.53 -3.02 -14.73
N ILE A 65 8.48 -3.87 -15.12
CA ILE A 65 8.99 -4.94 -14.26
C ILE A 65 10.41 -4.55 -13.85
N LYS A 66 10.67 -4.56 -12.55
CA LYS A 66 12.02 -4.38 -12.02
C LYS A 66 12.90 -5.53 -12.51
N CYS A 67 14.08 -5.20 -13.01
CA CYS A 67 15.05 -6.18 -13.50
C CYS A 67 16.36 -6.06 -12.73
N VAL A 68 16.97 -7.20 -12.45
CA VAL A 68 18.30 -7.30 -11.84
C VAL A 68 19.19 -8.05 -12.82
N TYR A 69 20.30 -7.42 -13.23
CA TYR A 69 21.28 -7.99 -14.13
C TYR A 69 22.26 -8.85 -13.34
N VAL A 70 22.32 -10.14 -13.65
CA VAL A 70 23.15 -11.10 -12.93
C VAL A 70 24.36 -11.48 -13.79
N TYR A 71 25.53 -11.00 -13.40
CA TYR A 71 26.80 -11.31 -14.06
C TYR A 71 27.43 -12.53 -13.39
N ASN A 72 27.46 -13.65 -14.11
CA ASN A 72 28.04 -14.90 -13.61
C ASN A 72 29.51 -15.06 -14.07
N LYS A 73 30.23 -15.98 -13.42
CA LYS A 73 31.63 -16.36 -13.70
C LYS A 73 32.67 -15.30 -13.33
N ILE A 74 32.49 -14.64 -12.18
CA ILE A 74 33.47 -13.65 -11.68
C ILE A 74 34.85 -14.26 -11.37
N ASP A 75 34.95 -15.59 -11.29
CA ASP A 75 36.21 -16.33 -11.11
C ASP A 75 37.15 -16.23 -12.31
N VAL A 76 36.64 -15.88 -13.50
CA VAL A 76 37.44 -15.74 -14.73
C VAL A 76 37.92 -14.29 -14.93
N ILE A 77 37.37 -13.33 -14.18
CA ILE A 77 37.54 -11.90 -14.40
C ILE A 77 38.43 -11.31 -13.29
N GLY A 78 39.24 -10.31 -13.62
CA GLY A 78 40.07 -9.58 -12.64
C GLY A 78 39.22 -8.78 -11.64
N ILE A 79 39.75 -8.55 -10.44
CA ILE A 79 39.03 -7.88 -9.35
C ILE A 79 38.57 -6.47 -9.72
N ASP A 80 39.37 -5.74 -10.50
CA ASP A 80 39.04 -4.37 -10.94
C ASP A 80 37.82 -4.33 -11.85
N ASP A 81 37.66 -5.32 -12.72
CA ASP A 81 36.51 -5.40 -13.62
C ASP A 81 35.26 -5.90 -12.90
N VAL A 82 35.43 -6.79 -11.91
CA VAL A 82 34.33 -7.19 -11.01
C VAL A 82 33.81 -5.98 -10.22
N ASP A 83 34.69 -5.12 -9.72
CA ASP A 83 34.34 -3.91 -8.99
C ASP A 83 33.61 -2.89 -9.88
N LYS A 84 34.06 -2.70 -11.13
CA LYS A 84 33.33 -1.88 -12.12
C LYS A 84 31.93 -2.42 -12.40
N LEU A 85 31.80 -3.74 -12.59
CA LEU A 85 30.51 -4.38 -12.83
C LEU A 85 29.59 -4.24 -11.62
N ALA A 86 30.09 -4.44 -10.41
CA ALA A 86 29.32 -4.35 -9.17
C ALA A 86 28.80 -2.93 -8.87
N ARG A 87 29.45 -1.89 -9.41
CA ARG A 87 28.98 -0.49 -9.29
C ARG A 87 27.88 -0.11 -10.28
N GLN A 88 27.61 -0.94 -11.28
CA GLN A 88 26.54 -0.64 -12.24
C GLN A 88 25.16 -0.71 -11.55
N PRO A 89 24.20 0.14 -11.95
CA PRO A 89 22.86 0.11 -11.40
C PRO A 89 22.20 -1.25 -11.65
N ASN A 90 21.44 -1.73 -10.66
CA ASN A 90 20.68 -2.99 -10.73
C ASN A 90 21.50 -4.22 -11.13
N SER A 91 22.80 -4.23 -10.83
CA SER A 91 23.69 -5.35 -11.16
C SER A 91 24.02 -6.18 -9.92
N VAL A 92 24.20 -7.49 -10.12
CA VAL A 92 24.70 -8.42 -9.12
C VAL A 92 25.73 -9.33 -9.77
N VAL A 93 26.93 -9.33 -9.20
CA VAL A 93 28.03 -10.19 -9.61
C VAL A 93 28.01 -11.48 -8.77
N ILE A 94 28.05 -12.63 -9.43
CA ILE A 94 28.03 -13.96 -8.79
C ILE A 94 29.06 -14.90 -9.41
N SER A 95 29.51 -15.89 -8.65
CA SER A 95 30.12 -17.11 -9.18
C SER A 95 29.29 -18.26 -8.67
N CYS A 96 28.80 -19.16 -9.53
CA CYS A 96 27.95 -20.29 -9.10
C CYS A 96 28.61 -21.21 -8.06
N ASN A 97 29.95 -21.21 -7.96
CA ASN A 97 30.68 -21.97 -6.95
C ASN A 97 30.79 -21.25 -5.59
N LEU A 98 30.62 -19.93 -5.56
CA LEU A 98 30.59 -19.13 -4.34
C LEU A 98 29.14 -18.82 -3.96
N LYS A 99 28.84 -18.87 -2.66
CA LYS A 99 27.47 -18.76 -2.13
C LYS A 99 26.73 -17.54 -2.71
N ALA A 100 25.56 -17.77 -3.31
CA ALA A 100 24.71 -16.76 -3.97
C ALA A 100 23.90 -15.86 -2.99
N TYR A 101 24.38 -15.67 -1.76
CA TYR A 101 23.66 -14.93 -0.72
C TYR A 101 23.39 -13.47 -1.13
N ARG A 102 24.33 -12.84 -1.84
CA ARG A 102 24.20 -11.45 -2.33
C ARG A 102 23.04 -11.29 -3.31
N LEU A 103 22.84 -12.29 -4.17
CA LEU A 103 21.72 -12.29 -5.11
C LEU A 103 20.40 -12.37 -4.35
N LEU A 104 20.30 -13.25 -3.35
CA LEU A 104 19.08 -13.42 -2.57
C LEU A 104 18.72 -12.14 -1.79
N SER A 105 19.71 -11.50 -1.14
CA SER A 105 19.51 -10.22 -0.44
C SER A 105 19.06 -9.12 -1.39
N LYS A 106 19.71 -8.99 -2.56
CA LYS A 106 19.34 -7.98 -3.55
C LYS A 106 17.94 -8.22 -4.12
N MET A 107 17.59 -9.48 -4.40
CA MET A 107 16.23 -9.83 -4.83
C MET A 107 15.19 -9.44 -3.79
N TRP A 108 15.47 -9.68 -2.50
CA TRP A 108 14.56 -9.30 -1.41
C TRP A 108 14.32 -7.78 -1.37
N GLU A 109 15.40 -6.99 -1.45
CA GLU A 109 15.32 -5.52 -1.50
C GLU A 109 14.51 -5.02 -2.70
N GLU A 110 14.80 -5.56 -3.89
CA GLU A 110 14.15 -5.12 -5.13
C GLU A 110 12.66 -5.49 -5.20
N MET A 111 12.28 -6.63 -4.62
CA MET A 111 10.86 -7.02 -4.53
C MET A 111 10.04 -6.04 -3.68
N GLY A 112 10.67 -5.26 -2.79
CA GLY A 112 9.98 -4.26 -1.96
C GLY A 112 8.80 -4.83 -1.18
N LEU A 113 8.98 -6.06 -0.65
CA LEU A 113 7.94 -6.74 0.11
C LEU A 113 7.79 -6.10 1.48
N VAL A 114 6.55 -5.99 1.93
CA VAL A 114 6.17 -5.47 3.24
C VAL A 114 5.54 -6.61 4.02
N ARG A 115 6.21 -7.07 5.08
CA ARG A 115 5.70 -8.11 5.97
C ARG A 115 4.91 -7.46 7.08
N VAL A 116 3.65 -7.85 7.22
CA VAL A 116 2.77 -7.33 8.26
C VAL A 116 2.34 -8.48 9.16
N TYR A 117 2.53 -8.32 10.46
CA TYR A 117 2.21 -9.34 11.45
C TYR A 117 0.82 -9.11 12.03
N THR A 118 0.04 -10.19 12.13
CA THR A 118 -1.29 -10.12 12.75
C THR A 118 -1.19 -10.22 14.27
N LYS A 119 -2.02 -9.43 14.96
CA LYS A 119 -2.18 -9.50 16.42
C LYS A 119 -3.65 -9.65 16.79
N PRO A 120 -4.10 -10.84 17.24
CA PRO A 120 -5.45 -11.01 17.76
C PRO A 120 -5.68 -10.23 19.06
N GLN A 121 -6.92 -9.84 19.33
CA GLN A 121 -7.25 -9.12 20.55
C GLN A 121 -7.02 -10.01 21.78
N GLY A 122 -6.18 -9.54 22.70
CA GLY A 122 -5.85 -10.25 23.94
C GLY A 122 -4.76 -11.32 23.79
N GLN A 123 -4.17 -11.48 22.61
CA GLN A 123 -3.06 -12.39 22.36
C GLN A 123 -1.79 -11.61 21.95
N GLN A 124 -0.66 -12.31 22.01
CA GLN A 124 0.60 -11.80 21.47
C GLN A 124 0.57 -11.83 19.93
N PRO A 125 1.32 -10.96 19.27
CA PRO A 125 1.47 -11.00 17.82
C PRO A 125 2.11 -12.32 17.37
N ASP A 126 1.66 -12.82 16.21
CA ASP A 126 2.28 -13.97 15.57
C ASP A 126 3.37 -13.47 14.60
N PHE A 127 4.60 -13.93 14.82
CA PHE A 127 5.77 -13.61 13.98
C PHE A 127 6.16 -14.74 13.03
N SER A 128 5.46 -15.88 13.07
CA SER A 128 5.76 -17.04 12.24
C SER A 128 5.15 -16.95 10.85
N ASP A 129 3.94 -16.39 10.74
CA ASP A 129 3.20 -16.27 9.48
C ASP A 129 2.83 -14.80 9.18
N PRO A 130 3.74 -14.02 8.56
CA PRO A 130 3.45 -12.66 8.14
C PRO A 130 2.58 -12.63 6.89
N VAL A 131 1.66 -11.67 6.85
CA VAL A 131 0.98 -11.30 5.60
C VAL A 131 1.95 -10.47 4.77
N VAL A 132 2.30 -10.98 3.59
CA VAL A 132 3.25 -10.32 2.68
C VAL A 132 2.48 -9.47 1.67
N LEU A 133 2.66 -8.14 1.78
CA LEU A 133 2.11 -7.14 0.88
C LEU A 133 3.20 -6.61 -0.06
N SER A 134 2.79 -6.05 -1.19
CA SER A 134 3.69 -5.42 -2.15
C SER A 134 2.95 -4.32 -2.88
N ALA A 135 3.62 -3.17 -3.07
CA ALA A 135 3.04 -2.02 -3.76
C ALA A 135 2.49 -2.40 -5.15
N ASP A 136 3.18 -3.29 -5.86
CA ASP A 136 2.82 -3.70 -7.22
C ASP A 136 1.68 -4.73 -7.26
N ARG A 137 1.40 -5.43 -6.13
CA ARG A 137 0.43 -6.54 -6.04
C ARG A 137 -0.79 -6.19 -5.19
N GLY A 138 -1.32 -4.99 -5.42
CA GLY A 138 -2.53 -4.53 -4.75
C GLY A 138 -2.23 -3.72 -3.49
N GLY A 139 -1.13 -2.97 -3.47
CA GLY A 139 -0.89 -1.93 -2.46
C GLY A 139 -0.40 -2.43 -1.10
N CYS A 140 -0.02 -1.46 -0.26
CA CYS A 140 0.45 -1.67 1.11
C CYS A 140 -0.46 -0.99 2.13
N SER A 141 -1.74 -0.76 1.79
CA SER A 141 -2.67 -0.11 2.72
C SER A 141 -3.29 -1.11 3.70
N VAL A 142 -3.89 -0.58 4.77
CA VAL A 142 -4.67 -1.39 5.71
C VAL A 142 -5.88 -2.05 5.02
N GLU A 143 -6.45 -1.41 4.00
CA GLU A 143 -7.51 -2.01 3.18
C GLU A 143 -7.02 -3.25 2.44
N ASP A 144 -5.84 -3.15 1.82
CA ASP A 144 -5.21 -4.23 1.06
C ASP A 144 -4.86 -5.41 1.98
N PHE A 145 -4.34 -5.11 3.16
CA PHE A 145 -4.11 -6.09 4.21
C PHE A 145 -5.39 -6.85 4.60
N CYS A 146 -6.50 -6.14 4.80
CA CYS A 146 -7.79 -6.77 5.13
C CYS A 146 -8.29 -7.65 3.98
N ASN A 147 -8.15 -7.19 2.73
CA ASN A 147 -8.52 -7.95 1.53
C ASN A 147 -7.69 -9.22 1.36
N HIS A 148 -6.41 -9.18 1.74
CA HIS A 148 -5.51 -10.35 1.69
C HIS A 148 -5.93 -11.45 2.66
N ILE A 149 -6.38 -11.07 3.86
CA ILE A 149 -6.92 -12.02 4.85
C ILE A 149 -8.27 -12.56 4.38
N HIS A 150 -9.25 -11.68 4.15
CA HIS A 150 -10.58 -12.06 3.67
C HIS A 150 -11.37 -10.87 3.12
N ARG A 151 -11.93 -10.99 1.91
CA ARG A 151 -12.69 -9.91 1.23
C ARG A 151 -13.88 -9.36 2.02
N SER A 152 -14.53 -10.15 2.88
CA SER A 152 -15.67 -9.66 3.67
C SER A 152 -15.25 -8.81 4.88
N LEU A 153 -13.99 -8.92 5.30
CA LEU A 153 -13.51 -8.36 6.56
C LEU A 153 -13.66 -6.83 6.61
N ILE A 154 -13.46 -6.16 5.47
CA ILE A 154 -13.55 -4.70 5.33
C ILE A 154 -14.89 -4.15 5.84
N LYS A 155 -15.99 -4.87 5.61
CA LYS A 155 -17.34 -4.43 6.03
C LYS A 155 -17.44 -4.33 7.56
N ASP A 156 -16.80 -5.29 8.22
CA ASP A 156 -16.86 -5.46 9.67
C ASP A 156 -15.79 -4.66 10.40
N VAL A 157 -14.76 -4.10 9.72
CA VAL A 157 -13.74 -3.30 10.40
C VAL A 157 -14.34 -2.01 10.95
N LYS A 158 -14.15 -1.77 12.26
CA LYS A 158 -14.44 -0.50 12.91
C LYS A 158 -13.23 0.42 12.87
N TYR A 159 -12.08 -0.12 13.25
CA TYR A 159 -10.79 0.55 13.24
C TYR A 159 -9.65 -0.46 13.34
N VAL A 160 -8.44 0.01 13.10
CA VAL A 160 -7.23 -0.79 13.16
C VAL A 160 -6.23 -0.14 14.09
N LEU A 161 -5.57 -0.96 14.91
CA LEU A 161 -4.45 -0.53 15.75
C LEU A 161 -3.15 -1.01 15.10
N VAL A 162 -2.20 -0.10 14.92
CA VAL A 162 -0.92 -0.39 14.30
C VAL A 162 0.19 -0.12 15.32
N TRP A 163 1.15 -1.05 15.39
CA TRP A 163 2.44 -0.86 16.06
C TRP A 163 3.53 -1.04 15.01
N GLY A 164 4.35 -0.02 14.80
CA GLY A 164 5.49 -0.09 13.90
C GLY A 164 5.87 1.28 13.38
N SER A 165 6.82 1.33 12.46
CA SER A 165 7.39 2.58 11.95
C SER A 165 6.40 3.40 11.13
N SER A 166 5.33 2.78 10.62
CA SER A 166 4.25 3.52 9.93
C SER A 166 3.41 4.38 10.87
N ALA A 167 3.38 4.06 12.17
CA ALA A 167 2.63 4.78 13.18
C ALA A 167 3.54 5.77 13.93
N ARG A 168 3.05 6.98 14.14
CA ARG A 168 3.77 8.01 14.92
C ARG A 168 3.72 7.72 16.43
N HIS A 169 2.67 7.05 16.90
CA HIS A 169 2.47 6.67 18.29
C HIS A 169 2.19 5.17 18.40
N TYR A 170 2.56 4.57 19.53
CA TYR A 170 2.43 3.13 19.73
C TYR A 170 1.43 2.82 20.86
N PRO A 171 0.31 2.12 20.60
CA PRO A 171 -0.35 1.92 19.30
C PRO A 171 -1.03 3.20 18.77
N GLN A 172 -1.12 3.31 17.44
CA GLN A 172 -1.93 4.34 16.78
C GLN A 172 -3.21 3.75 16.21
N HIS A 173 -4.29 4.53 16.32
CA HIS A 173 -5.57 4.21 15.71
C HIS A 173 -5.58 4.71 14.26
N CYS A 174 -5.68 3.77 13.32
CA CYS A 174 -5.59 4.00 11.89
C CYS A 174 -6.89 3.61 11.16
N GLY A 175 -7.14 4.27 10.04
CA GLY A 175 -8.21 3.93 9.10
C GLY A 175 -7.73 2.98 8.00
N LEU A 176 -8.62 2.65 7.05
CA LEU A 176 -8.34 1.75 5.94
C LEU A 176 -7.29 2.29 4.96
N GLY A 177 -7.24 3.61 4.75
CA GLY A 177 -6.27 4.26 3.86
C GLY A 177 -4.88 4.46 4.45
N HIS A 178 -4.58 3.94 5.65
CA HIS A 178 -3.26 4.04 6.25
C HIS A 178 -2.27 3.14 5.51
N SER A 179 -1.09 3.65 5.16
CA SER A 179 -0.03 2.85 4.53
C SER A 179 0.79 2.13 5.59
N LEU A 180 0.90 0.81 5.46
CA LEU A 180 1.72 -0.04 6.30
C LEU A 180 3.17 -0.06 5.80
N GLN A 181 4.09 -0.35 6.71
CA GLN A 181 5.53 -0.52 6.47
C GLN A 181 6.00 -1.91 6.90
N ASP A 182 7.21 -2.30 6.48
CA ASP A 182 7.77 -3.63 6.80
C ASP A 182 7.88 -3.81 8.32
N GLU A 183 7.52 -5.00 8.78
CA GLU A 183 7.49 -5.41 10.18
C GLU A 183 6.43 -4.72 11.06
N ASP A 184 5.46 -4.02 10.47
CA ASP A 184 4.31 -3.51 11.21
C ASP A 184 3.48 -4.66 11.82
N VAL A 185 3.01 -4.45 13.05
CA VAL A 185 2.03 -5.32 13.73
C VAL A 185 0.67 -4.67 13.65
N VAL A 186 -0.35 -5.43 13.25
CA VAL A 186 -1.70 -4.94 13.00
C VAL A 186 -2.73 -5.74 13.79
N GLN A 187 -3.58 -5.02 14.54
CA GLN A 187 -4.76 -5.58 15.20
C GLN A 187 -6.03 -4.97 14.63
N ILE A 188 -6.87 -5.82 14.05
CA ILE A 188 -8.16 -5.43 13.48
C ILE A 188 -9.23 -5.48 14.57
N VAL A 189 -9.97 -4.38 14.75
CA VAL A 189 -11.12 -4.33 15.66
C VAL A 189 -12.40 -4.27 14.86
N LYS A 190 -13.23 -5.30 15.03
CA LYS A 190 -14.53 -5.40 14.35
C LYS A 190 -15.58 -4.49 15.00
N LYS A 191 -16.54 -4.03 14.19
CA LYS A 191 -17.77 -3.39 14.65
C LYS A 191 -18.54 -4.42 15.47
N LYS A 192 -18.96 -4.01 16.66
CA LYS A 192 -19.96 -4.78 17.39
C LYS A 192 -21.29 -4.49 16.73
N GLU A 193 -21.91 -5.49 16.13
CA GLU A 193 -23.33 -5.40 15.82
C GLU A 193 -24.07 -5.24 17.16
N LYS A 194 -24.84 -4.17 17.29
CA LYS A 194 -25.88 -4.13 18.32
C LYS A 194 -26.96 -5.08 17.83
N GLU A 195 -26.92 -6.32 18.28
CA GLU A 195 -28.15 -7.12 18.25
C GLU A 195 -29.19 -6.37 19.09
N GLU A 196 -30.20 -5.78 18.45
CA GLU A 196 -31.38 -5.23 19.12
C GLU A 196 -32.26 -6.33 19.78
N GLY A 197 -31.80 -7.59 19.83
CA GLY A 197 -32.57 -8.73 20.34
C GLY A 197 -31.84 -9.70 21.28
N GLY A 198 -30.57 -9.46 21.64
CA GLY A 198 -29.82 -10.38 22.49
C GLY A 198 -30.13 -10.21 23.98
N ARG A 199 -31.07 -11.00 24.54
CA ARG A 199 -31.19 -11.22 25.99
C ARG A 199 -29.98 -12.02 26.51
N GLY A 200 -28.81 -11.37 26.55
CA GLY A 200 -27.59 -11.89 27.19
C GLY A 200 -27.54 -11.52 28.68
N ARG A 201 -27.15 -12.49 29.51
CA ARG A 201 -27.21 -12.56 30.99
C ARG A 201 -26.39 -11.50 31.76
N PHE A 202 -25.75 -10.55 31.10
CA PHE A 202 -24.98 -9.50 31.76
C PHE A 202 -25.42 -8.11 31.25
N LYS A 203 -26.56 -7.63 31.74
CA LYS A 203 -26.77 -6.18 31.84
C LYS A 203 -25.97 -5.70 33.04
N SER A 204 -24.91 -4.96 32.82
CA SER A 204 -24.36 -4.08 33.84
C SER A 204 -25.47 -3.11 34.23
N HIS A 205 -26.02 -3.28 35.44
CA HIS A 205 -26.92 -2.29 36.02
C HIS A 205 -26.20 -0.94 36.02
N THR A 206 -26.90 0.07 35.50
CA THR A 206 -26.51 1.47 35.54
C THR A 206 -25.97 1.85 36.91
N THR A 207 -24.69 2.23 37.00
CA THR A 207 -24.10 2.89 38.18
C THR A 207 -24.50 4.36 38.22
N GLY A 208 -25.80 4.61 38.34
CA GLY A 208 -26.36 5.91 38.69
C GLY A 208 -27.20 5.75 39.95
N PRO A 209 -27.11 6.66 40.93
CA PRO A 209 -27.98 6.61 42.10
C PRO A 209 -29.44 6.75 41.66
N ALA A 210 -30.28 5.81 42.10
CA ALA A 210 -31.72 5.85 41.82
C ALA A 210 -32.31 7.17 42.34
N ARG A 211 -33.02 7.91 41.48
CA ARG A 211 -33.72 9.12 41.89
C ARG A 211 -34.88 8.72 42.82
N ILE A 212 -35.09 9.50 43.87
CA ILE A 212 -36.12 9.27 44.89
C ILE A 212 -37.54 9.23 44.26
N SER A 213 -37.71 9.85 43.07
CA SER A 213 -38.93 9.82 42.27
C SER A 213 -39.35 8.42 41.80
N ASP A 214 -38.42 7.48 41.70
CA ASP A 214 -38.64 6.18 41.04
C ASP A 214 -38.99 5.06 42.03
N ARG A 215 -39.16 5.39 43.32
CA ARG A 215 -39.60 4.45 44.35
C ARG A 215 -41.13 4.37 44.38
N GLU A 216 -41.69 3.31 43.82
CA GLU A 216 -43.09 2.95 44.05
C GLU A 216 -43.31 2.52 45.51
N LYS A 217 -44.28 3.16 46.19
CA LYS A 217 -44.67 2.79 47.56
C LYS A 217 -45.43 1.46 47.52
N LYS A 218 -44.92 0.46 48.25
CA LYS A 218 -45.66 -0.80 48.46
C LYS A 218 -46.97 -0.53 49.20
N ALA A 219 -48.05 -1.14 48.74
CA ALA A 219 -49.37 -1.04 49.38
C ALA A 219 -49.33 -1.65 50.80
N PRO A 220 -50.06 -1.07 51.77
CA PRO A 220 -50.14 -1.61 53.11
C PRO A 220 -50.85 -2.98 53.10
N LEU A 221 -50.30 -3.92 53.86
CA LEU A 221 -50.91 -5.22 54.11
C LEU A 221 -52.26 -5.01 54.80
N LYS A 222 -53.33 -5.56 54.23
CA LYS A 222 -54.64 -5.62 54.89
C LYS A 222 -54.55 -6.62 56.05
N THR A 223 -54.95 -6.16 57.23
CA THR A 223 -55.15 -6.94 58.46
C THR A 223 -56.13 -8.09 58.26
#